data_AF-A0A7J7MBZ5-F1
#
_entry.id   AF-A0A7J7MBZ5-F1
#
_cell.length_a   1.000
_cell.length_b   1.000
_cell.length_c   1.000
_cell.angle_alpha   90.00
_cell.angle_beta   90.00
_cell.angle_gamma   90.00
#
_symmetry.space_group_name_H-M   'P 1'
#
loop_
_entity.id
_entity.type
_entity.pdbx_description
1 polymer ?
#
loop_
_entity_poly.entity_id
_entity_poly.type
_entity_poly.pdbx_seq_one_letter_code
_entity_poly.pdbx_strand_id
1 'polypeptide(L)'
;MGYFTLLSNAYASADGWVDVASVRQKMVEMGVKKPPGHSQIQVNGVIHYFVAGDWMHKDVYAIHEVVGKITMQIILELPFV
;
A
#
# COMPACT_ATOMS: atom_id res chain seq x y z
N MET A 1 7.32 8.77 11.90
CA MET A 1 6.30 7.93 11.25
C MET A 1 5.46 7.11 12.21
N GLY A 2 6.06 6.21 13.00
CA GLY A 2 5.33 5.35 13.93
C GLY A 2 4.37 6.11 14.87
N TYR A 3 4.82 7.22 15.45
CA TYR A 3 3.96 8.05 16.32
C TYR A 3 2.76 8.68 15.62
N PHE A 4 2.91 9.19 14.38
CA PHE A 4 1.79 9.74 13.62
C PHE A 4 0.79 8.66 13.22
N THR A 5 1.28 7.47 12.85
CA THR A 5 0.43 6.32 12.57
C THR A 5 -0.34 5.88 13.80
N LEU A 6 0.32 5.79 14.97
CA LEU A 6 -0.34 5.45 16.23
C LEU A 6 -1.41 6.47 16.60
N LEU A 7 -1.08 7.76 16.52
CA LEU A 7 -2.00 8.85 16.83
C LEU A 7 -3.21 8.89 15.87
N SER A 8 -2.96 8.77 14.56
CA SER A 8 -4.01 8.69 13.55
C SER A 8 -4.91 7.47 13.78
N ASN A 9 -4.36 6.32 14.17
CA ASN A 9 -5.15 5.12 14.44
C ASN A 9 -5.97 5.27 15.73
N ALA A 10 -5.43 5.90 16.77
CA ALA A 10 -6.16 6.19 18.00
C ALA A 10 -7.39 7.10 17.71
N TYR A 11 -7.22 8.16 16.92
CA TYR A 11 -8.35 8.99 16.48
C TYR A 11 -9.35 8.22 15.62
N ALA A 12 -8.88 7.36 14.70
CA ALA A 12 -9.76 6.54 13.88
C ALA A 12 -10.60 5.55 14.71
N SER A 13 -10.02 4.95 15.76
CA SER A 13 -10.75 4.05 16.67
C SER A 13 -11.83 4.73 17.51
N ALA A 14 -11.80 6.06 17.59
CA ALA A 14 -12.77 6.88 18.29
C ALA A 14 -13.71 7.64 17.31
N ASP A 15 -13.81 7.20 16.05
CA ASP A 15 -14.58 7.85 14.97
C ASP A 15 -14.21 9.32 14.70
N GLY A 16 -13.02 9.75 15.14
CA GLY A 16 -12.49 11.11 14.99
C GLY A 16 -11.89 11.38 13.61
N TRP A 17 -12.67 11.23 12.54
CA TRP A 17 -12.19 11.36 11.16
C TRP A 17 -11.58 12.73 10.82
N VAL A 18 -12.06 13.79 11.49
CA VAL A 18 -11.51 15.16 11.36
C VAL A 18 -10.08 15.20 11.92
N ASP A 19 -9.85 14.60 13.08
CA ASP A 19 -8.52 14.53 13.70
C ASP A 19 -7.58 13.63 12.92
N VAL A 20 -8.08 12.53 12.35
CA VAL A 20 -7.34 11.69 11.40
C VAL A 20 -6.86 12.52 10.21
N ALA A 21 -7.74 13.34 9.62
CA ALA A 21 -7.39 14.20 8.50
C ALA A 21 -6.36 15.26 8.91
N SER A 22 -6.51 15.87 10.08
CA SER A 22 -5.56 16.84 10.64
C SER A 22 -4.16 16.24 10.85
N VAL A 23 -4.07 15.04 11.44
CA VAL A 23 -2.80 14.33 11.62
C VAL A 23 -2.14 14.02 10.27
N ARG A 24 -2.91 13.55 9.29
CA ARG A 24 -2.39 13.27 7.93
C ARG A 24 -1.92 14.53 7.23
N GLN A 25 -2.66 15.63 7.34
CA GLN A 25 -2.29 16.93 6.77
C GLN A 25 -0.96 17.42 7.38
N LYS A 26 -0.81 17.33 8.70
CA LYS A 26 0.43 17.69 9.37
C LYS A 26 1.62 16.84 8.90
N MET A 27 1.41 15.54 8.70
CA MET A 27 2.45 14.66 8.12
C MET A 27 2.90 15.15 6.73
N VAL A 28 1.96 15.60 5.89
CA VAL A 28 2.29 16.17 4.57
C VAL A 28 3.10 17.45 4.71
N GLU A 29 2.67 18.39 5.56
CA GLU A 29 3.37 19.67 5.80
C GLU A 29 4.79 19.49 6.31
N MET A 30 5.03 18.48 7.15
CA MET A 30 6.36 18.15 7.67
C MET A 30 7.18 17.27 6.71
N GLY A 31 6.68 16.97 5.51
CA GLY A 31 7.35 16.10 4.55
C GLY A 31 7.49 14.64 5.00
N VAL A 32 6.72 14.24 6.01
CA VAL A 32 6.74 12.90 6.60
C VAL A 32 5.96 11.96 5.68
N LYS A 33 6.68 11.25 4.80
CA LYS A 33 6.13 10.28 3.83
C LYS A 33 6.38 8.83 4.24
N LYS A 34 5.38 7.97 4.07
CA LYS A 34 5.52 6.54 4.40
C LYS A 34 6.35 5.95 3.27
N PRO A 35 7.40 5.17 3.57
CA PRO A 35 8.06 4.43 2.50
C PRO A 35 7.00 3.55 1.81
N PRO A 36 7.01 3.47 0.48
CA PRO A 36 6.09 2.59 -0.23
C PRO A 36 6.26 1.16 0.29
N GLY A 37 5.16 0.42 0.35
CA GLY A 37 5.24 -1.02 0.56
C GLY A 37 6.02 -1.64 -0.59
N HIS A 38 6.81 -2.67 -0.33
CA HIS A 38 7.41 -3.47 -1.38
C HIS A 38 7.31 -4.95 -1.03
N SER A 39 7.23 -5.78 -2.07
CA SER A 39 7.49 -7.22 -1.99
C SER A 39 8.66 -7.55 -2.88
N GLN A 40 9.23 -8.74 -2.70
CA GLN A 40 10.32 -9.22 -3.53
C GLN A 40 10.20 -10.72 -3.77
N ILE A 41 10.69 -11.17 -4.92
CA ILE A 41 10.86 -12.60 -5.23
C ILE A 41 12.28 -12.83 -5.73
N GLN A 42 12.79 -14.05 -5.59
CA GLN A 42 14.08 -14.45 -6.15
C GLN A 42 13.86 -15.46 -7.27
N VAL A 43 14.40 -15.17 -8.46
CA VAL A 43 14.33 -16.05 -9.64
C VAL A 43 15.74 -16.19 -10.20
N ASN A 44 16.24 -17.42 -10.32
CA ASN A 44 17.58 -17.71 -10.85
C ASN A 44 18.71 -16.90 -10.18
N GLY A 45 18.60 -16.69 -8.87
CA GLY A 45 19.57 -15.90 -8.10
C GLY A 45 19.38 -14.38 -8.16
N VAL A 46 18.49 -13.87 -9.03
CA VAL A 46 18.19 -12.43 -9.16
C VAL A 46 16.98 -12.07 -8.28
N ILE A 47 17.10 -10.99 -7.52
CA ILE A 47 16.00 -10.44 -6.71
C ILE A 47 15.22 -9.44 -7.57
N HIS A 48 13.91 -9.65 -7.67
CA HIS A 48 12.96 -8.75 -8.33
C HIS A 48 12.13 -8.05 -7.26
N TYR A 49 12.16 -6.71 -7.25
CA TYR A 49 11.38 -5.89 -6.33
C TYR A 49 10.09 -5.42 -7.00
N PHE A 50 9.00 -5.45 -6.23
CA PHE A 50 7.71 -4.89 -6.61
C PHE A 50 7.36 -3.81 -5.60
N VAL A 51 7.46 -2.55 -6.02
CA VAL A 51 7.21 -1.40 -5.15
C VAL A 51 5.80 -0.89 -5.40
N ALA A 52 5.05 -0.64 -4.32
CA ALA A 52 3.69 -0.15 -4.40
C ALA A 52 3.64 1.21 -5.11
N GLY A 53 2.85 1.28 -6.19
CA GLY A 53 2.71 2.49 -7.00
C GLY A 53 3.87 2.75 -7.97
N ASP A 54 4.79 1.79 -8.15
CA ASP A 54 5.84 1.88 -9.17
C ASP A 54 5.29 1.61 -10.58
N TRP A 55 5.73 2.43 -11.52
CA TRP A 55 5.42 2.35 -12.95
C TRP A 55 6.68 2.33 -13.83
N MET A 56 7.87 2.31 -13.23
CA MET A 56 9.14 2.41 -13.95
C MET A 56 9.65 1.07 -14.50
N HIS A 57 9.08 -0.05 -14.02
CA HIS A 57 9.47 -1.37 -14.52
C HIS A 57 9.03 -1.56 -15.98
N LYS A 58 9.94 -2.01 -16.85
CA LYS A 58 9.67 -2.21 -18.29
C LYS A 58 8.45 -3.10 -18.57
N ASP A 59 8.19 -4.06 -17.68
CA ASP A 59 7.09 -5.04 -17.78
C ASP A 59 5.88 -4.68 -16.90
N VAL A 60 5.78 -3.44 -16.40
CA VAL A 60 4.77 -3.05 -15.40
C VAL A 60 3.33 -3.36 -15.84
N TYR A 61 3.01 -3.15 -17.11
CA TYR A 61 1.67 -3.45 -17.63
C TYR A 61 1.33 -4.95 -17.54
N ALA A 62 2.26 -5.82 -17.93
CA ALA A 62 2.07 -7.27 -17.84
C ALA A 62 1.95 -7.74 -16.39
N ILE A 63 2.76 -7.16 -15.49
CA ILE A 63 2.67 -7.43 -14.05
C ILE A 63 1.29 -7.07 -13.52
N HIS A 64 0.79 -5.86 -13.81
CA HIS A 64 -0.53 -5.42 -13.36
C HIS A 64 -1.68 -6.25 -13.96
N GLU A 65 -1.56 -6.68 -15.21
CA GLU A 65 -2.55 -7.57 -15.83
C GLU A 65 -2.65 -8.91 -15.09
N VAL A 66 -1.51 -9.54 -14.79
CA VAL A 66 -1.46 -10.82 -14.05
C VAL A 66 -2.01 -10.64 -12.64
N VAL A 67 -1.58 -9.58 -11.92
CA VAL A 67 -2.09 -9.27 -10.58
C VAL A 67 -3.61 -9.04 -10.61
N GLY A 68 -4.13 -8.36 -11.63
CA GLY A 68 -5.56 -8.16 -11.82
C GLY A 68 -6.31 -9.48 -12.00
N LYS A 69 -5.79 -10.39 -12.84
CA LYS A 69 -6.37 -11.73 -13.05
C LYS A 69 -6.42 -12.56 -11.76
N ILE A 70 -5.31 -12.60 -11.02
CA ILE A 70 -5.22 -13.30 -9.73
C ILE A 70 -6.22 -12.70 -8.73
N THR A 71 -6.30 -11.37 -8.65
CA THR A 71 -7.23 -10.67 -7.75
C THR A 71 -8.68 -11.04 -8.06
N MET A 72 -9.06 -11.07 -9.34
CA MET A 72 -10.40 -11.47 -9.76
C MET A 72 -10.69 -12.93 -9.39
N GLN A 73 -9.74 -13.84 -9.60
CA GLN A 73 -9.90 -15.24 -9.21
C GLN A 73 -10.11 -15.38 -7.69
N ILE A 74 -9.31 -14.69 -6.88
CA ILE A 74 -9.45 -14.71 -5.41
C ILE A 74 -10.83 -14.20 -5.01
N ILE A 75 -11.29 -13.08 -5.58
CA ILE A 75 -12.61 -12.52 -5.26
C ILE A 75 -13.73 -13.50 -5.62
N LEU A 76 -13.63 -14.18 -6.75
CA LEU A 76 -14.63 -15.17 -7.20
C LEU A 76 -14.62 -16.46 -6.37
N GLU A 77 -13.50 -16.80 -5.73
CA GLU A 77 -13.36 -17.96 -4.87
C GLU A 77 -13.71 -17.67 -3.39
N LEU A 78 -13.90 -16.39 -3.02
CA LEU A 78 -14.26 -16.01 -1.65
C LEU A 78 -15.77 -16.14 -1.43
N PRO A 79 -16.23 -16.92 -0.42
CA PRO A 79 -17.65 -17.24 -0.22
C PRO A 79 -18.51 -16.09 0.32
N PHE A 80 -18.00 -14.85 0.39
CA PHE A 80 -18.67 -13.71 1.03
C PHE A 80 -18.54 -12.40 0.26
N VAL A 81 -18.42 -12.45 -1.08
CA VAL A 81 -18.83 -11.35 -1.97
C VAL A 81 -20.07 -11.77 -2.74
#